data_AF-A0AAN3SCA1-F1
#
_entry.id   AF-A0AAN3SCA1-F1
#
_cell.length_a   1.000
_cell.length_b   1.000
_cell.length_c   1.000
_cell.angle_alpha   90.00
_cell.angle_beta   90.00
_cell.angle_gamma   90.00
#
_symmetry.space_group_name_H-M   'P 1'
#
loop_
_entity.id
_entity.type
_entity.pdbx_description
1 polymer ?
#
loop_
_entity_poly.entity_id
_entity_poly.type
_entity_poly.pdbx_seq_one_letter_code
_entity_poly.pdbx_strand_id
1 'polypeptide(L)'
;MGTKSDGQVEVDDNGYVMGSSEKGAYFRVHASKSETDHNLGLHIQLVFENGEIRYSTHHENRLLLILFNDTNTETIGFDALKRLPDPPRELPFWSDSFIHLHDDWCAR
;
A
#
# COMPACT_ATOMS: atom_id res chain seq x y z
N MET A 1 8.05 -31.72 -5.10
CA MET A 1 8.90 -30.65 -5.66
C MET A 1 8.35 -30.31 -7.04
N GLY A 2 7.49 -29.29 -7.13
CA GLY A 2 7.02 -28.80 -8.42
C GLY A 2 8.04 -27.80 -8.95
N THR A 3 8.76 -28.17 -10.01
CA THR A 3 9.60 -27.26 -10.78
C THR A 3 8.69 -26.22 -11.41
N LYS A 4 8.73 -24.97 -10.94
CA LYS A 4 8.18 -23.84 -11.68
C LYS A 4 8.90 -23.82 -13.03
N SER A 5 8.15 -23.99 -14.11
CA SER A 5 8.70 -23.79 -15.44
C SER A 5 9.03 -22.31 -15.58
N ASP A 6 10.31 -21.96 -15.58
CA ASP A 6 10.83 -20.61 -15.88
C ASP A 6 10.65 -20.27 -17.37
N GLY A 7 9.43 -20.43 -17.89
CA GLY A 7 9.07 -19.89 -19.20
C GLY A 7 9.04 -18.37 -19.10
N GLN A 8 9.56 -17.68 -20.12
CA GLN A 8 9.30 -16.25 -20.26
C GLN A 8 7.79 -16.05 -20.38
N VAL A 9 7.21 -15.39 -19.38
CA VAL A 9 5.81 -14.99 -19.39
C VAL A 9 5.78 -13.52 -19.78
N GLU A 10 5.24 -13.23 -20.96
CA GLU A 10 4.93 -11.87 -21.39
C GLU A 10 3.66 -11.42 -20.69
N VAL A 11 3.82 -10.74 -19.56
CA VAL A 11 2.75 -10.06 -18.83
C VAL A 11 3.11 -8.60 -18.70
N ASP A 12 2.10 -7.74 -18.77
CA ASP A 12 2.28 -6.31 -18.52
C ASP A 12 2.92 -6.12 -17.14
N ASP A 13 4.06 -5.43 -17.14
CA ASP A 13 4.84 -5.11 -15.96
C ASP A 13 4.55 -3.71 -15.43
N ASN A 14 3.68 -2.95 -16.11
CA ASN A 14 3.28 -1.59 -15.76
C ASN A 14 1.82 -1.36 -16.17
N GLY A 15 0.98 -0.97 -15.22
CA GLY A 15 -0.46 -0.84 -15.42
C GLY A 15 -1.04 0.36 -14.69
N TYR A 16 -1.98 1.03 -15.36
CA TYR A 16 -2.72 2.16 -14.83
C TYR A 16 -4.23 1.90 -14.92
N VAL A 17 -4.93 2.16 -13.83
CA VAL A 17 -6.40 2.13 -13.78
C VAL A 17 -6.87 3.46 -13.22
N MET A 18 -7.81 4.11 -13.91
CA MET A 18 -8.44 5.33 -13.46
C MET A 18 -9.96 5.16 -13.50
N GLY A 19 -10.66 5.78 -12.56
CA GLY A 19 -12.10 5.68 -12.52
C GLY A 19 -12.73 6.61 -11.51
N SER A 20 -14.05 6.45 -11.38
CA SER A 20 -14.84 7.09 -10.35
C SER A 20 -15.68 6.03 -9.63
N SER A 21 -15.91 6.23 -8.35
CA SER A 21 -16.84 5.42 -7.57
C SER A 21 -18.27 5.89 -7.81
N GLU A 22 -19.24 5.03 -7.48
CA GLU A 22 -20.68 5.38 -7.54
C GLU A 22 -21.03 6.61 -6.70
N LYS A 23 -20.22 6.92 -5.68
CA LYS A 23 -20.38 8.07 -4.80
C LYS A 23 -19.55 9.30 -5.21
N GLY A 24 -18.96 9.29 -6.41
CA GLY A 24 -18.28 10.44 -7.00
C GLY A 24 -16.82 10.64 -6.60
N ALA A 25 -16.21 9.72 -5.84
CA ALA A 25 -14.77 9.77 -5.56
C ALA A 25 -13.98 9.30 -6.79
N TYR A 26 -13.00 10.09 -7.23
CA TYR A 26 -12.09 9.70 -8.31
C TYR A 26 -10.90 8.92 -7.75
N PHE A 27 -10.41 7.94 -8.50
CA PHE A 27 -9.24 7.17 -8.11
C PHE A 27 -8.32 6.91 -9.31
N ARG A 28 -7.03 6.75 -8.98
CA ARG A 28 -5.99 6.25 -9.88
C ARG A 28 -5.18 5.19 -9.13
N VAL A 29 -5.08 4.01 -9.73
CA VAL A 29 -4.19 2.93 -9.29
C VAL A 29 -3.09 2.79 -10.32
N HIS A 30 -1.85 2.73 -9.84
CA HIS A 30 -0.67 2.44 -10.65
C HIS A 30 0.04 1.25 -10.00
N ALA A 31 0.34 0.23 -10.80
CA ALA A 31 1.11 -0.93 -10.39
C ALA A 31 2.22 -1.18 -11.40
N SER A 32 3.45 -1.30 -10.94
CA SER A 32 4.62 -1.51 -11.78
C SER A 32 5.63 -2.43 -11.13
N LYS A 33 6.26 -3.29 -11.94
CA LYS A 33 7.41 -4.15 -11.58
C LYS A 33 8.73 -3.60 -12.14
N SER A 34 8.67 -2.58 -12.98
CA SER A 34 9.83 -1.93 -13.62
C SER A 34 10.08 -0.52 -13.09
N GLU A 35 9.56 -0.21 -11.91
CA GLU A 35 9.68 1.07 -11.26
C GLU A 35 11.09 1.31 -10.68
N THR A 36 11.49 2.58 -10.57
CA THR A 36 12.80 2.95 -10.00
C THR A 36 12.80 2.87 -8.46
N ASP A 37 13.96 2.66 -7.84
CA ASP A 37 14.11 2.44 -6.40
C ASP A 37 13.37 3.46 -5.51
N HIS A 38 13.30 4.72 -5.92
CA HIS A 38 12.63 5.77 -5.15
C HIS A 38 11.10 5.60 -5.06
N ASN A 39 10.51 4.98 -6.08
CA ASN A 39 9.08 4.79 -6.23
C ASN A 39 8.65 3.34 -5.91
N LEU A 40 9.59 2.49 -5.45
CA LEU A 40 9.28 1.14 -5.01
C LEU A 40 8.48 1.16 -3.71
N GLY A 41 7.45 0.31 -3.64
CA GLY A 41 6.62 0.11 -2.45
C GLY A 41 5.17 0.51 -2.67
N LEU A 42 4.42 0.55 -1.58
CA LEU A 42 3.03 1.00 -1.59
C LEU A 42 2.98 2.49 -1.23
N HIS A 43 2.33 3.27 -2.09
CA HIS A 43 2.07 4.68 -1.89
C HIS A 43 0.56 4.92 -1.92
N ILE A 44 0.03 5.58 -0.89
CA ILE A 44 -1.38 5.92 -0.80
C ILE A 44 -1.50 7.42 -0.60
N GLN A 45 -2.36 8.05 -1.39
CA GLN A 45 -2.77 9.43 -1.22
C GLN A 45 -4.29 9.48 -1.25
N LEU A 46 -4.89 9.94 -0.16
CA LEU A 46 -6.33 10.16 -0.04
C LEU A 46 -6.55 11.65 0.11
N VAL A 47 -7.33 12.22 -0.81
CA VAL A 47 -7.65 13.66 -0.84
C VAL A 47 -9.11 13.84 -0.47
N PHE A 48 -9.35 14.64 0.56
CA PHE A 48 -10.67 14.99 1.08
C PHE A 48 -10.94 16.48 0.86
N GLU A 49 -12.12 16.95 1.26
CA GLU A 49 -12.49 18.36 1.12
C GLU A 49 -11.60 19.32 1.91
N ASN A 50 -11.15 18.89 3.10
CA ASN A 50 -10.43 19.75 4.05
C ASN A 50 -8.97 19.34 4.28
N GLY A 51 -8.48 18.33 3.58
CA GLY A 51 -7.12 17.84 3.78
C GLY A 51 -6.79 16.59 2.99
N GLU A 52 -5.59 16.09 3.18
CA GLU A 52 -5.12 14.86 2.58
C GLU A 52 -4.36 13.98 3.59
N ILE A 53 -4.41 12.68 3.34
CA ILE A 53 -3.62 11.67 4.03
C ILE A 53 -2.63 11.08 3.03
N ARG A 54 -1.36 11.04 3.40
CA ARG A 54 -0.30 10.40 2.61
C ARG A 54 0.38 9.30 3.41
N TYR A 55 0.60 8.17 2.76
CA TYR A 55 1.30 7.02 3.32
C TYR A 55 2.27 6.43 2.30
N SER A 56 3.41 5.95 2.78
CA SER A 56 4.34 5.16 1.98
C SER A 56 5.04 4.11 2.84
N THR A 57 5.31 2.94 2.27
CA THR A 57 6.08 1.88 2.94
C THR A 57 7.52 2.25 3.24
N HIS A 58 8.08 3.31 2.62
CA HIS A 58 9.37 3.90 3.04
C HIS A 58 9.33 4.39 4.50
N HIS A 59 8.13 4.65 5.02
CA HIS A 59 7.86 5.11 6.36
C HIS A 59 6.74 4.28 6.99
N GLU A 60 6.90 2.95 7.01
CA GLU A 60 5.88 1.96 7.35
C GLU A 60 5.07 2.24 8.64
N ASN A 61 5.66 2.89 9.64
CA ASN A 61 5.04 3.15 10.95
C ASN A 61 4.52 4.58 11.12
N ARG A 62 4.28 5.31 10.02
CA ARG A 62 3.66 6.64 10.10
C ARG A 62 2.85 7.00 8.86
N LEU A 63 1.87 7.87 9.04
CA LEU A 63 1.23 8.61 7.95
C LEU A 63 1.43 10.12 8.14
N LEU A 64 1.28 10.86 7.04
CA LEU A 64 1.27 12.32 7.03
C LEU A 64 -0.17 12.80 6.84
N LEU A 65 -0.60 13.70 7.71
CA LEU A 65 -1.88 14.40 7.63
C LEU A 65 -1.61 15.87 7.30
N ILE A 66 -2.24 16.37 6.24
CA ILE A 66 -2.10 17.75 5.78
C ILE A 66 -3.51 18.35 5.73
N LEU A 67 -3.76 19.37 6.55
CA LEU A 67 -5.03 20.10 6.53
C LEU A 67 -4.90 21.31 5.61
N PHE A 68 -5.87 21.55 4.72
CA PHE A 68 -5.76 22.62 3.71
C PHE A 68 -5.91 24.03 4.29
N ASN A 69 -6.41 24.14 5.51
CA ASN A 69 -6.51 25.39 6.25
C ASN A 69 -5.32 25.64 7.20
N ASP A 70 -4.33 24.74 7.24
CA ASP A 70 -3.12 24.87 8.04
C ASP A 70 -1.88 24.76 7.12
N THR A 71 -0.78 25.40 7.53
CA THR A 71 0.52 25.25 6.88
C THR A 71 1.32 24.09 7.43
N ASN A 72 0.90 23.52 8.56
CA ASN A 72 1.59 22.41 9.21
C ASN A 72 1.21 21.05 8.63
N THR A 73 2.18 20.14 8.61
CA THR A 73 1.95 18.71 8.35
C THR A 73 2.05 17.97 9.67
N GLU A 74 1.00 17.26 10.05
CA GLU A 74 1.01 16.38 11.20
C GLU A 74 1.53 15.00 10.81
N THR A 75 2.37 14.41 11.67
CA THR A 75 2.83 13.03 11.51
C THR A 75 2.13 12.18 12.55
N ILE A 76 1.37 11.18 12.10
CA ILE A 76 0.69 10.22 12.97
C ILE A 76 1.51 8.93 12.96
N GLY A 77 2.02 8.53 14.12
CA GLY A 77 2.78 7.29 14.30
C GLY A 77 1.88 6.08 14.57
N PHE A 78 2.35 4.91 14.18
CA PHE A 78 1.76 3.62 14.53
C PHE A 78 2.69 2.88 15.48
N ASP A 79 2.15 2.35 16.58
CA ASP A 79 2.91 1.56 17.57
C ASP A 79 2.81 0.05 17.31
N ALA A 80 2.58 -0.35 16.05
CA ALA A 80 2.37 -1.74 15.70
C ALA A 80 3.69 -2.52 15.69
N LEU A 81 3.72 -3.64 16.43
CA LEU A 81 4.83 -4.59 16.39
C LEU A 81 4.47 -5.74 15.44
N LYS A 82 5.39 -6.06 14.52
CA LYS A 82 5.25 -7.20 13.61
C LYS A 82 5.16 -8.50 14.42
N ARG A 83 4.11 -9.30 14.19
CA ARG A 83 3.94 -10.62 14.83
C ARG A 83 4.89 -11.64 14.21
N LEU A 84 5.11 -11.55 12.90
CA LEU A 84 6.03 -12.41 12.15
C LEU A 84 6.93 -11.57 11.23
N PRO A 85 8.15 -12.05 10.91
CA PRO A 85 8.97 -11.41 9.90
C PRO A 85 8.31 -11.50 8.52
N ASP A 86 8.46 -10.44 7.73
CA ASP A 86 8.04 -10.43 6.32
C ASP A 86 9.03 -11.21 5.46
N PRO A 87 8.58 -11.95 4.44
CA PRO A 87 9.49 -12.60 3.49
C PRO A 87 10.35 -11.57 2.74
N PRO A 88 11.52 -11.97 2.22
CA PRO A 88 12.36 -11.06 1.43
C PRO A 88 11.60 -10.49 0.23
N ARG A 89 11.75 -9.19 -0.02
CA ARG A 89 11.13 -8.43 -1.12
C ARG A 89 9.61 -8.26 -1.03
N GLU A 90 9.00 -8.57 0.10
CA GLU A 90 7.59 -8.26 0.37
C GLU A 90 7.45 -6.90 1.06
N LEU A 91 6.23 -6.35 1.03
CA LEU A 91 5.91 -5.11 1.73
C LEU A 91 5.96 -5.31 3.25
N PRO A 92 6.22 -4.24 4.02
CA PRO A 92 6.04 -4.24 5.47
C PRO A 92 4.67 -4.77 5.92
N PHE A 93 4.65 -5.60 6.96
CA PHE A 93 3.44 -6.20 7.54
C PHE A 93 2.69 -7.15 6.59
N TRP A 94 3.35 -7.63 5.53
CA TRP A 94 2.81 -8.63 4.62
C TRP A 94 2.39 -9.90 5.36
N SER A 95 3.28 -10.48 6.18
CA SER A 95 2.96 -11.69 6.95
C SER A 95 1.78 -11.47 7.90
N ASP A 96 1.79 -10.33 8.59
CA ASP A 96 0.77 -9.97 9.55
C ASP A 96 -0.60 -9.77 8.89
N SER A 97 -0.66 -9.31 7.64
CA SER A 97 -1.92 -9.19 6.90
C SER A 97 -2.65 -10.53 6.74
N PHE A 98 -1.92 -11.63 6.49
CA PHE A 98 -2.50 -12.98 6.43
C PHE A 98 -3.01 -13.45 7.78
N ILE A 99 -2.30 -13.10 8.85
CA ILE A 99 -2.74 -13.45 10.20
C ILE A 99 -4.04 -12.70 10.53
N HIS A 100 -4.12 -11.41 10.24
CA HIS A 100 -5.35 -10.64 10.45
C HIS A 100 -6.52 -11.19 9.63
N LEU A 101 -6.29 -11.57 8.36
CA LEU A 101 -7.31 -12.20 7.52
C LEU A 101 -7.75 -13.56 8.08
N HIS A 102 -6.82 -14.37 8.60
CA HIS A 102 -7.14 -15.66 9.22
C HIS A 102 -7.93 -15.49 10.52
N ASP A 103 -7.50 -14.56 11.38
CA ASP A 103 -8.17 -14.26 12.64
C ASP A 103 -9.61 -13.75 12.37
N ASP A 104 -9.82 -12.87 11.39
CA ASP A 104 -11.16 -12.41 10.97
C ASP A 104 -12.04 -13.54 10.41
N TRP A 105 -11.44 -14.46 9.65
CA TRP A 105 -12.15 -15.62 9.12
C TRP A 105 -12.62 -16.58 10.22
N CYS A 106 -11.75 -16.86 11.18
CA CYS A 106 -12.02 -17.79 12.28
C CYS A 106 -12.86 -17.19 13.41
N ALA A 107 -12.97 -15.86 13.49
CA ALA A 107 -13.81 -15.17 14.47
C ALA A 107 -15.31 -15.21 14.14
N ARG A 108 -15.70 -15.82 13.01
CA ARG A 108 -17.09 -16.00 12.58
C ARG A 108 -17.66 -17.36 12.96
#